data_AF-V9D252-F1
#
_entry.id   AF-V9D252-F1
#
_cell.length_a   1.000
_cell.length_b   1.000
_cell.length_c   1.000
_cell.angle_alpha   90.00
_cell.angle_beta   90.00
_cell.angle_gamma   90.00
#
_symmetry.space_group_name_H-M   'P 1'
#
loop_
_entity.id
_entity.type
_entity.pdbx_description
1 polymer ?
#
loop_
_entity_poly.entity_id
_entity_poly.type
_entity_poly.pdbx_seq_one_letter_code
_entity_poly.pdbx_strand_id
1 'polypeptide(L)' 'CYLCRQRKTKCDRQLPNCSFCVKAKVRCQYVTKTKKHGLRAGYVTQLENRI' A
#
# COMPACT_ATOMS: atom_id res chain seq x y z
N CYS A 1 4.50 -0.36 -8.16
CA CYS A 1 3.84 0.84 -7.61
C CYS A 1 2.43 0.49 -7.13
N TYR A 2 1.78 1.39 -6.39
CA TYR A 2 0.42 1.24 -5.87
C TYR A 2 -0.61 1.06 -7.00
N LEU A 3 -0.50 1.86 -8.06
CA LEU A 3 -1.44 1.81 -9.18
C LEU A 3 -1.46 0.45 -9.87
N CYS A 4 -0.30 -0.12 -10.19
CA CYS A 4 -0.23 -1.44 -10.80
C CYS A 4 -0.79 -2.53 -9.88
N ARG A 5 -0.53 -2.45 -8.56
CA ARG A 5 -1.09 -3.38 -7.57
C ARG A 5 -2.61 -3.27 -7.51
N GLN A 6 -3.16 -2.06 -7.47
CA GLN A 6 -4.61 -1.82 -7.45
C GLN A 6 -5.28 -2.31 -8.73
N ARG A 7 -4.65 -2.07 -9.89
CA ARG A 7 -5.14 -2.51 -11.21
C ARG A 7 -4.85 -3.98 -11.52
N LYS A 8 -4.18 -4.71 -10.63
CA LYS A 8 -3.73 -6.10 -10.84
C LYS A 8 -2.93 -6.29 -12.14
N THR A 9 -2.13 -5.29 -12.53
CA THR A 9 -1.30 -5.32 -13.74
C THR A 9 0.16 -5.57 -13.39
N LYS A 10 0.91 -6.13 -14.35
CA LYS A 10 2.37 -6.31 -14.20
C LYS A 10 3.04 -4.95 -14.03
N CYS A 11 3.85 -4.82 -12.97
CA CYS A 11 4.67 -3.64 -12.72
C CYS A 11 6.14 -3.99 -13.00
N ASP A 12 6.76 -3.24 -13.89
CA ASP A 12 8.18 -3.34 -14.28
C ASP A 12 9.14 -2.74 -13.24
N ARG A 13 8.61 -2.12 -12.18
CA ARG A 13 9.36 -1.63 -11.00
C ARG A 13 10.48 -0.60 -11.29
N GLN A 14 10.53 -0.02 -12.50
CA GLN A 14 11.48 1.05 -12.81
C GLN A 14 11.25 2.29 -11.93
N LEU A 15 12.35 3.01 -11.65
CA LEU A 15 12.40 4.24 -10.87
C LEU A 15 12.81 5.40 -11.79
N PRO A 16 12.25 6.61 -11.63
CA PRO A 16 11.30 7.03 -10.59
C PRO A 16 9.84 6.60 -10.87
N ASN A 17 9.51 6.23 -12.11
CA ASN A 17 8.18 5.80 -12.53
C ASN A 17 8.28 4.49 -13.33
N CYS A 18 7.32 3.59 -13.12
CA CYS A 18 7.24 2.36 -13.90
C CYS A 18 6.68 2.65 -15.32
N SER A 19 7.08 1.86 -16.32
CA SER A 19 6.72 2.04 -17.74
C SER A 19 5.22 2.15 -17.95
N PHE A 20 4.42 1.37 -17.22
CA PHE A 20 2.96 1.46 -17.28
C PHE A 20 2.44 2.84 -16.85
N CYS A 21 2.92 3.36 -15.72
CA CYS A 21 2.50 4.67 -15.22
C CYS A 21 2.93 5.81 -16.15
N VAL A 22 4.11 5.70 -16.76
CA VAL A 22 4.59 6.67 -17.76
C VAL A 22 3.68 6.67 -19.00
N LYS A 23 3.39 5.50 -19.57
CA LYS A 23 2.50 5.38 -20.73
C LYS A 23 1.08 5.87 -20.46
N ALA A 24 0.55 5.57 -19.26
CA ALA A 24 -0.77 6.00 -18.85
C ALA A 24 -0.81 7.48 -18.38
N LYS A 25 0.32 8.20 -18.38
CA LYS A 25 0.44 9.60 -17.91
C LYS A 25 -0.14 9.81 -16.50
N VAL A 26 0.06 8.83 -15.62
CA VAL A 26 -0.41 8.84 -14.23
C VAL A 26 0.77 8.88 -13.27
N ARG A 27 0.57 9.51 -12.11
CA ARG A 27 1.61 9.59 -11.07
C ARG A 27 1.94 8.19 -10.54
N CYS A 28 3.20 7.77 -10.69
CA CYS A 28 3.68 6.54 -10.09
C CYS A 28 3.95 6.77 -8.60
N GLN A 29 3.31 5.99 -7.74
CA GLN A 29 3.55 6.06 -6.30
C GLN A 29 3.96 4.70 -5.77
N TYR A 30 5.16 4.63 -5.19
CA TYR A 30 5.57 3.51 -4.34
C TYR A 30 5.36 3.96 -2.91
N VAL A 31 4.33 3.44 -2.24
CA VAL A 31 4.08 3.74 -0.83
C VAL A 31 5.08 2.94 -0.01
N THR A 32 6.00 3.63 0.67
CA THR A 32 7.00 3.02 1.57
C THR A 32 6.44 2.77 2.96
N LYS A 33 5.46 3.57 3.39
CA LYS A 33 4.76 3.38 4.66
C LYS A 33 3.55 2.47 4.44
N THR A 34 3.67 1.22 4.88
CA THR A 34 2.48 0.46 5.26
C THR A 34 1.72 1.30 6.27
N LYS A 35 0.40 1.50 6.08
CA LYS A 35 -0.43 2.02 7.15
C LYS A 35 -0.14 1.12 8.34
N LYS A 36 0.38 1.68 9.45
CA LYS A 36 0.49 0.91 10.70
C LYS A 36 -0.90 0.35 10.92
N HIS A 37 -1.05 -0.96 10.75
CA HIS A 37 -2.31 -1.61 11.08
C HIS A 37 -2.60 -1.16 12.51
N GLY A 38 -3.79 -0.58 12.74
CA GLY A 38 -4.19 -0.21 14.09
C GLY A 38 -4.06 -1.42 15.02
N LEU A 39 -4.12 -1.17 16.32
CA LEU A 39 -4.22 -2.24 17.31
C LEU A 39 -5.24 -3.28 16.81
N ARG A 40 -4.81 -4.55 16.70
CA ARG A 40 -5.70 -5.61 16.25
C ARG A 40 -6.89 -5.67 17.21
N ALA A 41 -8.10 -5.86 16.68
CA ALA A 41 -9.33 -5.91 17.48
C ALA A 41 -9.20 -6.83 18.71
N GLY A 42 -8.56 -7.99 18.58
CA GLY A 42 -8.32 -8.89 19.73
C GLY A 42 -7.39 -8.34 20.81
N TYR A 43 -6.46 -7.43 20.49
CA TYR A 43 -5.62 -6.75 21.47
C TYR A 43 -6.37 -5.61 22.17
N VAL A 44 -7.32 -4.95 21.48
CA VAL A 44 -8.22 -3.97 22.10
C VAL A 44 -9.12 -4.66 23.13
N THR A 45 -9.71 -5.81 22.78
CA THR A 45 -10.55 -6.59 23.71
C THR A 45 -9.77 -7.08 24.94
N GLN A 46 -8.50 -7.46 24.78
CA GLN A 46 -7.64 -7.82 25.93
C GLN A 46 -7.32 -6.63 26.85
N LEU A 47 -7.24 -5.42 26.31
CA LEU A 47 -7.05 -4.19 27.09
C LEU A 47 -8.32 -3.83 27.87
N GLU A 48 -9.50 -3.97 27.26
CA GLU A 48 -10.79 -3.68 27.89
C GLU A 48 -11.10 -4.63 29.06
N ASN A 49 -10.74 -5.91 28.95
CA ASN A 49 -10.96 -6.91 30.02
C ASN A 49 -10.02 -6.79 31.24
N ARG A 50 -9.05 -5.86 31.21
CA ARG A 50 -8.08 -5.64 32.30
C ARG A 50 -8.46 -4.45 33.21
N ILE A 51 -9.63 -3.86 32.99
CA ILE A 51 -10.21 -2.76 33.77
C ILE A 51 -11.36 -3.33 34.61
#